data_AF-A0A0B3VT39-F1
#
_entry.id   AF-A0A0B3VT39-F1
#
_cell.length_a   1.000
_cell.length_b   1.000
_cell.length_c   1.000
_cell.angle_alpha   90.00
_cell.angle_beta   90.00
_cell.angle_gamma   90.00
#
_symmetry.space_group_name_H-M   'P 1'
#
loop_
_entity.id
_entity.type
_entity.pdbx_description
1 polymer ?
#
loop_
_entity_poly.entity_id
_entity_poly.type
_entity_poly.pdbx_seq_one_letter_code
_entity_poly.pdbx_strand_id
1 'polypeptide(L)'
;MKKKLISICIISMLLLVGCKSDAAYNEALELGNEALKNGKYEVALTEFEKALEEKKDDEVATALYNQSEKYVKALENYEKQEFEQTLELLDEVINYENGSDVLVNEAKTLKTQVEEDKKLNDKIDKLTKSSEDYFSNKNYSKAIKDIDEALELIEDNESYASQKETLTNLKSDCEVAIEKIAKEAEEKRRQEEAKKQESKKKESTSSNSGVSESNAVQILKNYFIKEIGYAPNTIEVYEVIGNRYHMSADNYDENDMRESFGWWYVDKSTGEVSR
;
A
#
# COMPACT_ATOMS: atom_id res chain seq x y z
N MET A 1 85.27 66.89 2.51
CA MET A 1 86.09 66.12 1.54
C MET A 1 86.13 64.64 1.95
N LYS A 2 85.69 63.77 1.04
CA LYS A 2 86.21 62.41 0.73
C LYS A 2 86.13 61.25 1.76
N LYS A 3 85.10 60.40 1.53
CA LYS A 3 85.01 58.91 1.48
C LYS A 3 86.19 58.03 1.95
N LYS A 4 85.88 56.92 2.64
CA LYS A 4 85.97 55.47 2.24
C LYS A 4 85.69 54.56 3.47
N LEU A 5 84.61 53.76 3.55
CA LEU A 5 84.34 52.36 3.07
C LEU A 5 85.22 51.24 3.68
N ILE A 6 84.56 50.07 3.96
CA ILE A 6 85.03 48.71 4.41
C ILE A 6 84.71 48.46 5.90
N SER A 7 84.08 47.38 6.44
CA SER A 7 83.80 45.97 6.07
C SER A 7 82.72 45.41 7.05
N ILE A 8 81.68 44.65 6.63
CA ILE A 8 81.56 43.17 6.59
C ILE A 8 81.03 42.47 7.89
N CYS A 9 80.00 41.64 7.67
CA CYS A 9 79.51 40.45 8.41
C CYS A 9 78.79 40.57 9.76
N ILE A 10 77.44 40.57 9.71
CA ILE A 10 76.62 39.68 10.57
C ILE A 10 75.48 39.11 9.69
N ILE A 11 75.80 38.02 8.99
CA ILE A 11 74.85 37.05 8.45
C ILE A 11 74.78 35.91 9.46
N SER A 12 73.59 35.33 9.59
CA SER A 12 73.31 33.97 10.08
C SER A 12 73.07 33.79 11.59
N MET A 13 71.85 34.11 12.05
CA MET A 13 71.29 33.39 13.21
C MET A 13 69.75 33.25 13.21
N LEU A 14 69.12 33.04 12.05
CA LEU A 14 67.66 32.85 11.95
C LEU A 14 67.21 31.74 10.98
N LEU A 15 67.94 30.61 10.89
CA LEU A 15 67.54 29.48 10.02
C LEU A 15 67.65 28.10 10.69
N LEU A 16 67.16 27.93 11.92
CA LEU A 16 67.17 26.60 12.59
C LEU A 16 65.79 26.10 13.05
N VAL A 17 64.70 26.68 12.57
CA VAL A 17 63.33 26.16 12.84
C VAL A 17 62.74 25.37 11.65
N GLY A 18 63.43 25.34 10.50
CA GLY A 18 62.85 24.84 9.23
C GLY A 18 62.84 23.32 9.01
N CYS A 19 63.57 22.50 9.78
CA CYS A 19 63.63 21.06 9.50
C CYS A 19 62.56 20.21 10.22
N LYS A 20 61.95 20.72 11.30
CA LYS A 20 61.01 19.93 12.12
C LYS A 20 59.59 19.96 11.55
N SER A 21 59.14 21.10 11.05
CA SER A 21 57.82 21.26 10.42
C SER A 21 57.71 20.48 9.12
N ASP A 22 58.78 20.42 8.32
CA ASP A 22 58.79 19.62 7.07
C ASP A 22 58.69 18.12 7.35
N ALA A 23 59.33 17.62 8.41
CA ALA A 23 59.23 16.22 8.80
C ALA A 23 57.82 15.85 9.28
N ALA A 24 57.24 16.66 10.17
CA ALA A 24 55.88 16.45 10.69
C ALA A 24 54.81 16.55 9.60
N TYR A 25 54.92 17.53 8.70
CA TYR A 25 54.06 17.67 7.53
C TYR A 25 54.10 16.41 6.63
N ASN A 26 55.30 15.95 6.26
CA ASN A 26 55.44 14.79 5.37
C ASN A 26 54.93 13.50 6.04
N GLU A 27 55.20 13.32 7.33
CA GLU A 27 54.70 12.19 8.11
C GLU A 27 53.16 12.18 8.15
N ALA A 28 52.53 13.33 8.40
CA ALA A 28 51.08 13.47 8.39
C ALA A 28 50.47 13.15 7.01
N LEU A 29 51.08 13.61 5.91
CA LEU A 29 50.65 13.24 4.57
C LEU A 29 50.79 11.74 4.28
N GLU A 30 51.89 11.12 4.70
CA GLU A 30 52.12 9.68 4.51
C GLU A 30 51.08 8.86 5.28
N LEU A 31 50.86 9.18 6.55
CA LEU A 31 49.87 8.53 7.41
C LEU A 31 48.44 8.71 6.88
N GLY A 32 48.09 9.90 6.41
CA GLY A 32 46.78 10.17 5.81
C GLY A 32 46.55 9.36 4.54
N ASN A 33 47.53 9.31 3.64
CA ASN A 33 47.44 8.50 2.43
C ASN A 33 47.40 6.99 2.72
N GLU A 34 48.14 6.53 3.73
CA GLU A 34 48.06 5.14 4.18
C GLU A 34 46.70 4.83 4.80
N ALA A 35 46.12 5.74 5.58
CA ALA A 35 44.78 5.61 6.12
C ALA A 35 43.72 5.50 5.01
N LEU A 36 43.82 6.30 3.93
CA LEU A 36 42.94 6.19 2.76
C LEU A 36 43.00 4.80 2.12
N LYS A 37 44.21 4.27 1.86
CA LYS A 37 44.39 2.93 1.28
C LYS A 37 43.80 1.82 2.14
N ASN A 38 43.75 2.04 3.45
CA ASN A 38 43.19 1.11 4.42
C ASN A 38 41.70 1.38 4.73
N GLY A 39 41.02 2.26 3.99
CA GLY A 39 39.60 2.58 4.18
C GLY A 39 39.28 3.33 5.48
N LYS A 40 40.28 3.95 6.12
CA LYS A 40 40.14 4.68 7.38
C LYS A 40 39.97 6.18 7.13
N TYR A 41 38.84 6.56 6.55
CA TYR A 41 38.63 7.90 5.99
C TYR A 41 38.67 9.03 7.03
N GLU A 42 38.09 8.82 8.22
CA GLU A 42 38.12 9.79 9.32
C GLU A 42 39.55 9.99 9.88
N VAL A 43 40.33 8.90 9.94
CA VAL A 43 41.74 8.95 10.33
C VAL A 43 42.52 9.72 9.28
N ALA A 44 42.29 9.46 7.98
CA ALA A 44 42.93 10.20 6.91
C ALA A 44 42.63 11.69 6.98
N LEU A 45 41.36 12.07 7.18
CA LEU A 45 40.93 13.46 7.35
C LEU A 45 41.70 14.13 8.50
N THR A 46 41.82 13.46 9.64
CA THR A 46 42.55 13.95 10.81
C THR A 46 44.04 14.14 10.53
N GLU A 47 44.68 13.22 9.80
CA GLU A 47 46.10 13.37 9.44
C GLU A 47 46.32 14.49 8.41
N PHE A 48 45.42 14.68 7.45
CA PHE A 48 45.50 15.81 6.51
C PHE A 48 45.25 17.17 7.19
N GLU A 49 44.40 17.20 8.22
CA GLU A 49 44.24 18.39 9.08
C GLU A 49 45.56 18.75 9.77
N LYS A 50 46.28 17.77 10.33
CA LYS A 50 47.62 18.00 10.92
C LYS A 50 48.63 18.50 9.89
N ALA A 51 48.61 17.96 8.67
CA ALA A 51 49.48 18.45 7.60
C ALA A 51 49.19 19.93 7.30
N LEU A 52 47.92 20.34 7.29
CA LEU A 52 47.52 21.75 7.16
C LEU A 52 47.92 22.61 8.37
N GLU A 53 47.87 22.08 9.59
CA GLU A 53 48.33 22.83 10.77
C GLU A 53 49.82 23.18 10.67
N GLU A 54 50.64 22.25 10.16
CA GLU A 54 52.07 22.45 9.92
C GLU A 54 52.33 23.39 8.72
N LYS A 55 51.50 23.31 7.65
CA LYS A 55 51.61 24.16 6.46
C LYS A 55 50.24 24.64 5.97
N LYS A 56 49.76 25.74 6.54
CA LYS A 56 48.39 26.26 6.35
C LYS A 56 48.01 26.65 4.93
N ASP A 57 48.99 27.07 4.13
CA ASP A 57 48.77 27.55 2.76
C ASP A 57 49.20 26.52 1.71
N ASP A 58 49.46 25.27 2.13
CA ASP A 58 49.86 24.21 1.20
C ASP A 58 48.66 23.69 0.39
N GLU A 59 48.78 23.78 -0.94
CA GLU A 59 47.69 23.42 -1.86
C GLU A 59 47.36 21.91 -1.81
N VAL A 60 48.38 21.06 -1.66
CA VAL A 60 48.20 19.59 -1.63
C VAL A 60 47.50 19.16 -0.34
N ALA A 61 47.97 19.62 0.82
CA ALA A 61 47.33 19.32 2.09
C ALA A 61 45.89 19.88 2.15
N THR A 62 45.66 21.06 1.57
CA THR A 62 44.32 21.67 1.46
C THR A 62 43.40 20.79 0.61
N ALA A 63 43.88 20.33 -0.54
CA ALA A 63 43.08 19.49 -1.42
C ALA A 63 42.74 18.15 -0.77
N LEU A 64 43.71 17.48 -0.14
CA LEU A 64 43.51 16.19 0.52
C LEU A 64 42.56 16.29 1.72
N TYR A 65 42.68 17.33 2.54
CA TYR A 65 41.75 17.60 3.65
C TYR A 65 40.33 17.82 3.13
N ASN A 66 40.14 18.78 2.20
CA ASN A 66 38.82 19.15 1.71
C ASN A 66 38.11 18.02 0.95
N GLN A 67 38.87 17.21 0.20
CA GLN A 67 38.32 16.05 -0.51
C GLN A 67 37.94 14.95 0.48
N SER A 68 38.79 14.66 1.48
CA SER A 68 38.50 13.67 2.53
C SER A 68 37.28 14.07 3.36
N GLU A 69 37.15 15.37 3.69
CA GLU A 69 36.02 15.90 4.45
C GLU A 69 34.69 15.67 3.72
N LYS A 70 34.66 15.94 2.41
CA LYS A 70 33.46 15.69 1.58
C LYS A 70 33.13 14.21 1.49
N TYR A 71 34.13 13.35 1.35
CA TYR A 71 33.92 11.92 1.30
C TYR A 71 33.37 11.36 2.62
N VAL A 72 33.90 11.81 3.76
CA VAL A 72 33.36 11.46 5.09
C VAL A 72 31.91 11.93 5.23
N LYS A 73 31.60 13.18 4.87
CA LYS A 73 30.21 13.68 4.87
C LYS A 73 29.30 12.87 3.93
N ALA A 74 29.80 12.41 2.79
CA ALA A 74 29.02 11.57 1.87
C ALA A 74 28.66 10.22 2.51
N LEU A 75 29.59 9.61 3.26
CA LEU A 75 29.33 8.38 4.03
C LEU A 75 28.28 8.61 5.11
N GLU A 76 28.40 9.69 5.89
CA GLU A 76 27.42 10.03 6.93
C GLU A 76 26.01 10.27 6.36
N ASN A 77 25.92 10.93 5.21
CA ASN A 77 24.64 11.15 4.53
C ASN A 77 24.06 9.85 3.96
N TYR A 78 24.93 8.96 3.46
CA TYR A 78 24.51 7.67 2.92
C TYR A 78 23.92 6.77 4.01
N GLU A 79 24.52 6.75 5.21
CA GLU A 79 23.97 6.04 6.38
C GLU A 79 22.57 6.56 6.77
N LYS A 80 22.31 7.86 6.56
CA LYS A 80 21.00 8.50 6.78
C LYS A 80 20.05 8.35 5.60
N GLN A 81 20.45 7.65 4.54
CA GLN A 81 19.70 7.49 3.28
C GLN A 81 19.41 8.83 2.58
N GLU A 82 20.25 9.85 2.79
CA GLU A 82 20.19 11.15 2.12
C GLU A 82 20.82 11.08 0.73
N PHE A 83 20.26 10.22 -0.14
CA PHE A 83 20.89 9.81 -1.40
C PHE A 83 21.24 10.97 -2.34
N GLU A 84 20.36 11.95 -2.49
CA GLU A 84 20.63 13.12 -3.34
C GLU A 84 21.85 13.92 -2.85
N GLN A 85 21.92 14.20 -1.54
CA GLN A 85 23.06 14.92 -0.96
C GLN A 85 24.34 14.10 -1.03
N THR A 86 24.26 12.78 -0.81
CA THR A 86 25.40 11.88 -0.99
C THR A 86 25.93 11.94 -2.42
N LEU A 87 25.06 11.86 -3.44
CA LEU A 87 25.49 11.89 -4.84
C LEU A 87 26.17 13.22 -5.21
N GLU A 88 25.66 14.35 -4.71
CA GLU A 88 26.26 15.68 -4.90
C GLU A 88 27.68 15.73 -4.30
N LEU A 89 27.83 15.31 -3.04
CA LEU A 89 29.13 15.26 -2.37
C LEU A 89 30.12 14.33 -3.08
N LEU A 90 29.66 13.18 -3.59
CA LEU A 90 30.52 12.25 -4.33
C LEU A 90 30.97 12.83 -5.66
N ASP A 91 30.11 13.58 -6.35
CA ASP A 91 30.52 14.32 -7.55
C ASP A 91 31.58 15.38 -7.25
N GLU A 92 31.47 16.08 -6.11
CA GLU A 92 32.53 17.00 -5.68
C GLU A 92 33.85 16.27 -5.37
N VAL A 93 33.80 15.09 -4.73
CA VAL A 93 35.00 14.28 -4.46
C VAL A 93 35.67 13.80 -5.74
N ILE A 94 34.87 13.33 -6.72
CA ILE A 94 35.34 12.79 -8.00
C ILE A 94 36.04 13.88 -8.83
N ASN A 95 35.50 15.09 -8.80
CA ASN A 95 35.98 16.21 -9.61
C ASN A 95 36.99 17.10 -8.87
N TYR A 96 37.44 16.69 -7.68
CA TYR A 96 38.35 17.49 -6.87
C TYR A 96 39.77 17.50 -7.48
N GLU A 97 40.28 18.68 -7.85
CA GLU A 97 41.61 18.84 -8.41
C GLU A 97 42.71 18.69 -7.36
N ASN A 98 43.85 18.11 -7.74
CA ASN A 98 45.02 17.89 -6.87
C ASN A 98 44.73 17.07 -5.60
N GLY A 99 43.63 16.32 -5.59
CA GLY A 99 43.25 15.39 -4.52
C GLY A 99 43.90 14.01 -4.66
N SER A 100 43.38 13.05 -3.89
CA SER A 100 43.76 11.65 -3.91
C SER A 100 42.98 10.85 -4.95
N ASP A 101 43.69 10.16 -5.84
CA ASP A 101 43.10 9.19 -6.78
C ASP A 101 42.40 8.02 -6.06
N VAL A 102 42.82 7.70 -4.83
CA VAL A 102 42.18 6.67 -4.01
C VAL A 102 40.74 7.10 -3.70
N LEU A 103 40.55 8.33 -3.22
CA LEU A 103 39.21 8.86 -2.94
C LEU A 103 38.36 9.00 -4.20
N VAL A 104 38.95 9.36 -5.33
CA VAL A 104 38.22 9.41 -6.62
C VAL A 104 37.66 8.03 -6.99
N ASN A 105 38.44 6.97 -6.81
CA ASN A 105 38.00 5.60 -7.15
C ASN A 105 36.98 5.06 -6.15
N GLU A 106 37.17 5.30 -4.86
CA GLU A 106 36.21 4.96 -3.82
C GLU A 106 34.88 5.70 -4.02
N ALA A 107 34.93 7.00 -4.33
CA ALA A 107 33.73 7.79 -4.59
C ALA A 107 32.96 7.34 -5.83
N LYS A 108 33.63 6.91 -6.91
CA LYS A 108 32.95 6.32 -8.08
C LYS A 108 32.24 5.00 -7.74
N THR A 109 32.90 4.19 -6.92
CA THR A 109 32.34 2.90 -6.46
C THR A 109 31.11 3.15 -5.59
N LEU A 110 31.25 4.01 -4.57
CA LEU A 110 30.15 4.37 -3.68
C LEU A 110 29.01 5.05 -4.46
N LYS A 111 29.30 5.92 -5.42
CA LYS A 111 28.27 6.57 -6.25
C LYS A 111 27.40 5.54 -6.97
N THR A 112 28.01 4.50 -7.53
CA THR A 112 27.28 3.42 -8.21
C THR A 112 26.34 2.69 -7.23
N GLN A 113 26.85 2.36 -6.04
CA GLN A 113 26.06 1.72 -4.99
C GLN A 113 24.89 2.61 -4.55
N VAL A 114 25.15 3.89 -4.30
CA VAL A 114 24.13 4.88 -3.89
C VAL A 114 23.03 5.01 -4.95
N GLU A 115 23.37 5.01 -6.24
CA GLU A 115 22.39 5.04 -7.33
C GLU A 115 21.50 3.79 -7.39
N GLU A 116 22.05 2.62 -7.05
CA GLU A 116 21.29 1.36 -6.98
C GLU A 116 20.37 1.34 -5.76
N ASP A 117 20.88 1.70 -4.60
CA ASP A 117 20.11 1.76 -3.35
C ASP A 117 19.01 2.81 -3.40
N LYS A 118 19.29 3.96 -4.04
CA LYS A 118 18.27 4.98 -4.29
C LYS A 118 17.12 4.42 -5.12
N LYS A 119 17.39 3.69 -6.20
CA LYS A 119 16.34 3.09 -7.04
C LYS A 119 15.53 2.05 -6.27
N LEU A 120 16.20 1.26 -5.43
CA LEU A 120 15.55 0.31 -4.54
C LEU A 120 14.62 1.05 -3.56
N ASN A 121 15.11 2.10 -2.91
CA ASN A 121 14.33 2.92 -1.98
C ASN A 121 13.12 3.57 -2.66
N ASP A 122 13.31 4.17 -3.84
CA ASP A 122 12.22 4.78 -4.63
C ASP A 122 11.14 3.73 -4.97
N LYS A 123 11.53 2.48 -5.25
CA LYS A 123 10.59 1.39 -5.52
C LYS A 123 9.81 1.01 -4.26
N ILE A 124 10.49 0.86 -3.13
CA ILE A 124 9.88 0.52 -1.84
C ILE A 124 8.91 1.62 -1.42
N ASP A 125 9.31 2.88 -1.47
CA ASP A 125 8.46 4.04 -1.15
C ASP A 125 7.18 4.07 -1.98
N LYS A 126 7.28 3.73 -3.26
CA LYS A 126 6.12 3.68 -4.15
C LYS A 126 5.15 2.56 -3.75
N LEU A 127 5.66 1.37 -3.44
CA LEU A 127 4.85 0.22 -3.00
C LEU A 127 4.21 0.49 -1.64
N THR A 128 4.95 1.09 -0.70
CA THR A 128 4.42 1.49 0.61
C THR A 128 3.26 2.47 0.44
N LYS A 129 3.46 3.56 -0.30
CA LYS A 129 2.39 4.56 -0.55
C LYS A 129 1.17 3.94 -1.23
N SER A 130 1.37 3.11 -2.26
CA SER A 130 0.23 2.46 -2.94
C SER A 130 -0.49 1.47 -2.03
N SER A 131 0.22 0.77 -1.15
CA SER A 131 -0.39 -0.12 -0.17
C SER A 131 -1.24 0.63 0.87
N GLU A 132 -0.78 1.78 1.36
CA GLU A 132 -1.52 2.66 2.27
C GLU A 132 -2.77 3.25 1.60
N ASP A 133 -2.65 3.66 0.33
CA ASP A 133 -3.77 4.12 -0.48
C ASP A 133 -4.81 3.00 -0.67
N TYR A 134 -4.37 1.77 -0.99
CA TYR A 134 -5.26 0.63 -1.12
C TYR A 134 -5.93 0.27 0.21
N PHE A 135 -5.20 0.30 1.31
CA PHE A 135 -5.74 0.07 2.64
C PHE A 135 -6.84 1.09 2.98
N SER A 136 -6.57 2.38 2.76
CA SER A 136 -7.52 3.46 2.99
C SER A 136 -8.79 3.33 2.14
N ASN A 137 -8.65 2.82 0.91
CA ASN A 137 -9.76 2.52 0.01
C ASN A 137 -10.40 1.14 0.25
N LYS A 138 -10.06 0.47 1.36
CA LYS A 138 -10.55 -0.88 1.73
C LYS A 138 -10.25 -1.97 0.69
N ASN A 139 -9.26 -1.74 -0.16
CA ASN A 139 -8.78 -2.69 -1.15
C ASN A 139 -7.64 -3.55 -0.59
N TYR A 140 -7.93 -4.25 0.51
CA TYR A 140 -6.94 -4.95 1.32
C TYR A 140 -6.14 -6.00 0.53
N SER A 141 -6.76 -6.70 -0.43
CA SER A 141 -6.04 -7.68 -1.26
C SER A 141 -4.97 -7.03 -2.15
N LYS A 142 -5.21 -5.81 -2.66
CA LYS A 142 -4.18 -5.08 -3.41
C LYS A 142 -3.12 -4.50 -2.49
N ALA A 143 -3.52 -4.01 -1.31
CA ALA A 143 -2.57 -3.55 -0.30
C ALA A 143 -1.58 -4.66 0.09
N ILE A 144 -2.08 -5.86 0.41
CA ILE A 144 -1.24 -7.02 0.75
C ILE A 144 -0.27 -7.37 -0.39
N LYS A 145 -0.73 -7.32 -1.64
CA LYS A 145 0.13 -7.61 -2.80
C LYS A 145 1.32 -6.65 -2.87
N ASP A 146 1.07 -5.35 -2.73
CA ASP A 146 2.13 -4.33 -2.79
C ASP A 146 3.06 -4.43 -1.57
N ILE A 147 2.52 -4.77 -0.39
CA ILE A 147 3.30 -5.02 0.83
C ILE A 147 4.22 -6.23 0.67
N ASP A 148 3.70 -7.34 0.12
CA ASP A 148 4.49 -8.55 -0.09
C ASP A 148 5.66 -8.29 -1.05
N GLU A 149 5.42 -7.55 -2.15
CA GLU A 149 6.49 -7.14 -3.06
C GLU A 149 7.52 -6.23 -2.36
N ALA A 150 7.08 -5.30 -1.51
CA ALA A 150 7.98 -4.44 -0.75
C ALA A 150 8.83 -5.22 0.27
N LEU A 151 8.22 -6.18 0.98
CA LEU A 151 8.91 -7.02 1.96
C LEU A 151 9.93 -7.97 1.32
N GLU A 152 9.64 -8.50 0.13
CA GLU A 152 10.57 -9.33 -0.64
C GLU A 152 11.83 -8.54 -1.05
N LEU A 153 11.67 -7.26 -1.42
CA LEU A 153 12.79 -6.40 -1.82
C LEU A 153 13.75 -6.06 -0.66
N ILE A 154 13.29 -6.14 0.59
CA ILE A 154 14.04 -5.74 1.78
C ILE A 154 14.31 -6.89 2.75
N GLU A 155 14.05 -8.15 2.36
CA GLU A 155 14.03 -9.28 3.28
C GLU A 155 15.30 -9.39 4.13
N ASP A 156 16.46 -9.27 3.47
CA ASP A 156 17.79 -9.41 4.05
C ASP A 156 18.52 -8.07 4.28
N ASN A 157 17.83 -6.93 4.13
CA ASN A 157 18.45 -5.61 4.24
C ASN A 157 18.12 -4.94 5.58
N GLU A 158 19.09 -4.97 6.51
CA GLU A 158 18.96 -4.41 7.86
C GLU A 158 18.68 -2.90 7.88
N SER A 159 19.11 -2.15 6.85
CA SER A 159 18.83 -0.71 6.73
C SER A 159 17.33 -0.40 6.64
N TYR A 160 16.50 -1.37 6.28
CA TYR A 160 15.04 -1.22 6.17
C TYR A 160 14.28 -1.85 7.34
N ALA A 161 14.93 -2.12 8.48
CA ALA A 161 14.29 -2.79 9.62
C ALA A 161 13.01 -2.09 10.09
N SER A 162 13.00 -0.75 10.15
CA SER A 162 11.83 0.02 10.57
C SER A 162 10.69 -0.08 9.55
N GLN A 163 11.00 0.05 8.26
CA GLN A 163 10.04 -0.08 7.17
C GLN A 163 9.43 -1.48 7.13
N LYS A 164 10.25 -2.52 7.35
CA LYS A 164 9.82 -3.92 7.44
C LYS A 164 8.81 -4.13 8.57
N GLU A 165 9.05 -3.54 9.74
CA GLU A 165 8.12 -3.58 10.87
C GLU A 165 6.79 -2.89 10.52
N THR A 166 6.84 -1.67 9.94
CA THR A 166 5.65 -0.94 9.52
C THR A 166 4.82 -1.71 8.50
N LEU A 167 5.44 -2.25 7.45
CA LEU A 167 4.78 -3.04 6.40
C LEU A 167 4.16 -4.32 6.96
N THR A 168 4.86 -5.01 7.87
CA THR A 168 4.34 -6.22 8.52
C THR A 168 3.10 -5.92 9.36
N ASN A 169 3.10 -4.81 10.10
CA ASN A 169 1.93 -4.39 10.87
C ASN A 169 0.76 -4.03 9.96
N LEU A 170 1.00 -3.27 8.88
CA LEU A 170 -0.04 -2.93 7.90
C LEU A 170 -0.63 -4.18 7.23
N LYS A 171 0.21 -5.20 6.94
CA LYS A 171 -0.25 -6.49 6.42
C LYS A 171 -1.20 -7.18 7.39
N SER A 172 -0.83 -7.26 8.66
CA SER A 172 -1.68 -7.81 9.71
C SER A 172 -3.02 -7.09 9.80
N ASP A 173 -3.02 -5.75 9.75
CA ASP A 173 -4.25 -4.96 9.75
C ASP A 173 -5.13 -5.24 8.53
N CYS A 174 -4.54 -5.42 7.34
CA CYS A 174 -5.27 -5.84 6.14
C CYS A 174 -5.94 -7.20 6.33
N GLU A 175 -5.21 -8.18 6.86
CA GLU A 175 -5.70 -9.54 7.09
C GLU A 175 -6.87 -9.56 8.09
N VAL A 176 -6.75 -8.82 9.20
CA VAL A 176 -7.81 -8.64 10.19
C VAL A 176 -9.04 -7.98 9.57
N ALA A 177 -8.87 -6.96 8.73
CA ALA A 177 -9.97 -6.29 8.06
C ALA A 177 -10.71 -7.23 7.08
N ILE A 178 -9.97 -8.04 6.31
CA ILE A 178 -10.54 -9.06 5.42
C ILE A 178 -11.35 -10.07 6.22
N GLU A 179 -10.81 -10.58 7.32
CA GLU A 179 -11.50 -11.56 8.17
C GLU A 179 -12.80 -10.98 8.74
N LYS A 180 -12.77 -9.73 9.21
CA LYS A 180 -13.96 -9.04 9.72
C LYS A 180 -15.04 -8.91 8.65
N ILE A 181 -14.67 -8.48 7.43
CA ILE A 181 -15.60 -8.35 6.30
C ILE A 181 -16.21 -9.71 5.94
N ALA A 182 -15.41 -10.78 5.94
CA ALA A 182 -15.90 -12.12 5.67
C ALA A 182 -16.92 -12.59 6.73
N LYS A 183 -16.64 -12.36 8.02
CA LYS A 183 -17.57 -12.67 9.12
C LYS A 183 -18.87 -11.87 9.02
N GLU A 184 -18.79 -10.57 8.74
CA GLU A 184 -19.97 -9.72 8.56
C GLU A 184 -20.82 -10.15 7.35
N ALA A 185 -20.19 -10.57 6.25
CA ALA A 185 -20.88 -11.07 5.07
C ALA A 185 -21.57 -12.42 5.34
N GLU A 186 -20.91 -13.33 6.05
CA GLU A 186 -21.49 -14.61 6.43
C GLU A 186 -22.69 -14.44 7.37
N GLU A 187 -22.59 -13.56 8.36
CA GLU A 187 -23.68 -13.27 9.30
C GLU A 187 -24.89 -12.67 8.56
N LYS A 188 -24.67 -11.71 7.64
CA LYS A 188 -25.74 -11.19 6.79
C LYS A 188 -26.40 -12.29 5.97
N ARG A 189 -25.63 -13.19 5.36
CA ARG A 189 -26.16 -14.32 4.60
C ARG A 189 -27.02 -15.24 5.48
N ARG A 190 -26.56 -15.57 6.70
CA ARG A 190 -27.32 -16.39 7.66
C ARG A 190 -28.64 -15.73 8.06
N GLN A 191 -28.64 -14.41 8.30
CA GLN A 191 -29.86 -13.66 8.62
C GLN A 191 -30.86 -13.62 7.45
N GLU A 192 -30.37 -13.46 6.21
CA GLU A 192 -31.22 -13.51 5.02
C GLU A 192 -31.83 -14.90 4.78
N GLU A 193 -31.04 -15.96 4.97
CA GLU A 193 -31.51 -17.34 4.88
C GLU A 193 -32.56 -17.66 5.94
N ALA A 194 -32.36 -17.22 7.19
CA ALA A 194 -33.33 -17.39 8.27
C ALA A 194 -34.67 -16.68 7.95
N LYS A 195 -34.63 -15.45 7.42
CA LYS A 195 -35.83 -14.71 6.98
C LYS A 195 -36.56 -15.42 5.82
N LYS A 196 -35.82 -16.01 4.87
CA LYS A 196 -36.41 -16.81 3.78
C LYS A 196 -37.04 -18.10 4.27
N GLN A 197 -36.47 -18.75 5.27
CA GLN A 197 -37.06 -19.96 5.87
C GLN A 197 -38.29 -19.62 6.72
N GLU A 198 -38.30 -18.49 7.42
CA GLU A 198 -39.46 -18.05 8.21
C GLU A 198 -40.64 -17.64 7.32
N SER A 199 -40.39 -16.96 6.19
CA SER A 199 -41.40 -16.65 5.17
C SER A 199 -41.97 -17.90 4.51
N LYS A 200 -41.13 -18.87 4.14
CA LYS A 200 -41.58 -20.20 3.66
C LYS A 200 -42.37 -20.97 4.71
N LYS A 201 -42.01 -20.88 5.99
CA LYS A 201 -42.80 -21.45 7.08
C LYS A 201 -44.17 -20.77 7.19
N LYS A 202 -44.25 -19.45 7.11
CA LYS A 202 -45.53 -18.71 7.11
C LYS A 202 -46.42 -19.05 5.90
N GLU A 203 -45.85 -19.31 4.73
CA GLU A 203 -46.60 -19.84 3.58
C GLU A 203 -47.06 -21.30 3.80
N SER A 204 -46.23 -22.16 4.40
CA SER A 204 -46.59 -23.56 4.68
C SER A 204 -47.54 -23.73 5.89
N THR A 205 -47.65 -22.74 6.78
CA THR A 205 -48.65 -22.73 7.87
C THR A 205 -50.00 -22.17 7.40
N SER A 206 -50.09 -21.64 6.17
CA SER A 206 -51.36 -21.26 5.52
C SER A 206 -51.98 -22.39 4.69
N SER A 207 -51.34 -23.56 4.57
CA SER A 207 -51.84 -24.70 3.79
C SER A 207 -52.36 -25.85 4.67
N ASN A 208 -53.02 -25.54 5.79
CA ASN A 208 -53.84 -26.51 6.52
C ASN A 208 -55.14 -25.94 7.09
N SER A 209 -55.70 -24.92 6.45
CA SER A 209 -57.14 -24.67 6.48
C SER A 209 -57.63 -24.82 5.04
N GLY A 210 -58.78 -25.47 4.85
CA GLY A 210 -59.34 -25.76 3.52
C GLY A 210 -59.42 -24.53 2.61
N VAL A 211 -59.68 -24.78 1.31
CA VAL A 211 -59.92 -23.76 0.29
C VAL A 211 -60.77 -22.64 0.89
N SER A 212 -60.24 -21.42 0.94
CA SER A 212 -60.99 -20.25 1.38
C SER A 212 -61.98 -19.81 0.30
N GLU A 213 -62.97 -19.00 0.66
CA GLU A 213 -64.01 -18.52 -0.27
C GLU A 213 -63.40 -17.78 -1.48
N SER A 214 -62.43 -16.89 -1.22
CA SER A 214 -61.71 -16.17 -2.27
C SER A 214 -60.93 -17.11 -3.20
N ASN A 215 -60.31 -18.15 -2.65
CA ASN A 215 -59.61 -19.17 -3.45
C ASN A 215 -60.58 -20.01 -4.27
N ALA A 216 -61.76 -20.33 -3.73
CA ALA A 216 -62.80 -21.05 -4.46
C ALA A 216 -63.29 -20.25 -5.69
N VAL A 217 -63.48 -18.93 -5.54
CA VAL A 217 -63.78 -18.03 -6.66
C VAL A 217 -62.69 -18.09 -7.73
N GLN A 218 -61.41 -18.05 -7.33
CA GLN A 218 -60.31 -18.10 -8.29
C GLN A 218 -60.18 -19.47 -8.99
N ILE A 219 -60.44 -20.56 -8.26
CA ILE A 219 -60.47 -21.92 -8.81
C ILE A 219 -61.55 -22.02 -9.89
N LEU A 220 -62.77 -21.54 -9.61
CA LEU A 220 -63.86 -21.58 -10.58
C LEU A 220 -63.59 -20.69 -11.80
N LYS A 221 -63.01 -19.49 -11.61
CA LYS A 221 -62.54 -18.63 -12.71
C LYS A 221 -61.56 -19.36 -13.63
N ASN A 222 -60.55 -20.00 -13.05
CA ASN A 222 -59.53 -20.72 -13.81
C ASN A 222 -60.10 -21.94 -14.53
N TYR A 223 -61.09 -22.62 -13.93
CA TYR A 223 -61.81 -23.71 -14.58
C TYR A 223 -62.52 -23.24 -15.86
N PHE A 224 -63.25 -22.12 -15.82
CA PHE A 224 -63.89 -21.57 -17.02
C PHE A 224 -62.88 -21.15 -18.09
N ILE A 225 -61.79 -20.47 -17.71
CA ILE A 225 -60.73 -20.11 -18.67
C ILE A 225 -60.16 -21.36 -19.35
N LYS A 226 -59.98 -22.45 -18.59
CA LYS A 226 -59.47 -23.71 -19.11
C LYS A 226 -60.46 -24.42 -20.04
N GLU A 227 -61.74 -24.52 -19.65
CA GLU A 227 -62.74 -25.32 -20.36
C GLU A 227 -63.34 -24.59 -21.57
N ILE A 228 -63.53 -23.27 -21.49
CA ILE A 228 -64.22 -22.48 -22.52
C ILE A 228 -63.43 -21.24 -23.00
N GLY A 229 -62.22 -21.01 -22.49
CA GLY A 229 -61.31 -19.97 -22.99
C GLY A 229 -61.50 -18.58 -22.39
N TYR A 230 -62.54 -18.36 -21.56
CA TYR A 230 -62.79 -17.11 -20.85
C TYR A 230 -63.48 -17.36 -19.50
N ALA A 231 -63.43 -16.39 -18.58
CA ALA A 231 -64.14 -16.44 -17.30
C ALA A 231 -65.43 -15.61 -17.33
N PRO A 232 -66.50 -16.04 -16.65
CA PRO A 232 -67.64 -15.18 -16.33
C PRO A 232 -67.19 -13.91 -15.59
N ASN A 233 -67.83 -12.78 -15.89
CA ASN A 233 -67.47 -11.50 -15.27
C ASN A 233 -67.92 -11.40 -13.80
N THR A 234 -68.90 -12.21 -13.40
CA THR A 234 -69.38 -12.33 -12.02
C THR A 234 -69.36 -13.79 -11.57
N ILE A 235 -68.65 -14.05 -10.47
CA ILE A 235 -68.71 -15.32 -9.75
C ILE A 235 -68.92 -14.99 -8.27
N GLU A 236 -70.01 -15.49 -7.71
CA GLU A 236 -70.41 -15.21 -6.33
C GLU A 236 -70.62 -16.52 -5.58
N VAL A 237 -70.24 -16.54 -4.30
CA VAL A 237 -70.56 -17.64 -3.40
C VAL A 237 -71.93 -17.36 -2.80
N TYR A 238 -72.90 -18.21 -3.11
CA TYR A 238 -74.27 -18.06 -2.62
C TYR A 238 -74.44 -18.64 -1.23
N GLU A 239 -73.89 -19.84 -1.00
CA GLU A 239 -73.93 -20.51 0.30
C GLU A 239 -72.82 -21.57 0.43
N VAL A 240 -72.71 -22.18 1.61
CA VAL A 240 -71.83 -23.32 1.86
C VAL A 240 -72.70 -24.54 2.17
N ILE A 241 -72.63 -25.57 1.32
CA ILE A 241 -73.38 -26.83 1.49
C ILE A 241 -72.40 -27.94 1.88
N GLY A 242 -72.41 -28.33 3.15
CA GLY A 242 -71.49 -29.33 3.68
C GLY A 242 -70.02 -28.92 3.49
N ASN A 243 -69.27 -29.70 2.72
CA ASN A 243 -67.85 -29.43 2.42
C ASN A 243 -67.62 -28.68 1.10
N ARG A 244 -68.62 -27.97 0.57
CA ARG A 244 -68.51 -27.31 -0.74
C ARG A 244 -69.01 -25.87 -0.69
N TYR A 245 -68.37 -24.97 -1.44
CA TYR A 245 -68.93 -23.67 -1.79
C TYR A 245 -69.93 -23.86 -2.92
N HIS A 246 -71.16 -23.38 -2.75
CA HIS A 246 -72.19 -23.33 -3.80
C HIS A 246 -72.16 -21.93 -4.43
N MET A 247 -71.92 -21.86 -5.72
CA MET A 247 -71.49 -20.63 -6.41
C MET A 247 -72.29 -20.41 -7.68
N SER A 248 -72.63 -19.15 -7.98
CA SER A 248 -73.15 -18.74 -9.29
C SER A 248 -72.00 -18.27 -10.17
N ALA A 249 -72.17 -18.44 -11.48
CA ALA A 249 -71.27 -17.98 -12.50
C ALA A 249 -72.08 -17.32 -13.60
N ASP A 250 -71.93 -16.01 -13.77
CA ASP A 250 -72.80 -15.18 -14.60
C ASP A 250 -72.00 -14.12 -15.38
N ASN A 251 -72.56 -13.71 -16.51
CA ASN A 251 -72.18 -12.51 -17.23
C ASN A 251 -73.30 -11.48 -17.16
N TYR A 252 -72.97 -10.25 -16.78
CA TYR A 252 -73.84 -9.09 -16.91
C TYR A 252 -73.32 -8.17 -18.02
N ASP A 253 -74.18 -7.75 -18.93
CA ASP A 253 -73.86 -6.73 -19.94
C ASP A 253 -74.03 -5.30 -19.39
N GLU A 254 -73.76 -4.29 -20.23
CA GLU A 254 -73.89 -2.88 -19.85
C GLU A 254 -75.33 -2.46 -19.49
N ASN A 255 -76.34 -3.30 -19.74
CA ASN A 255 -77.75 -3.08 -19.41
C ASN A 255 -78.24 -3.98 -18.25
N ASP A 256 -77.32 -4.58 -17.48
CA ASP A 256 -77.61 -5.54 -16.40
C ASP A 256 -78.38 -6.80 -16.86
N MET A 257 -78.33 -7.16 -18.15
CA MET A 257 -78.92 -8.41 -18.61
C MET A 257 -78.00 -9.59 -18.26
N ARG A 258 -78.56 -10.57 -17.55
CA ARG A 258 -77.86 -11.75 -17.04
C ARG A 258 -77.83 -12.89 -18.05
N GLU A 259 -76.64 -13.33 -18.45
CA GLU A 259 -76.37 -14.64 -19.04
C GLU A 259 -75.79 -15.58 -17.96
N SER A 260 -76.45 -16.70 -17.69
CA SER A 260 -76.08 -17.58 -16.57
C SER A 260 -75.39 -18.86 -17.03
N PHE A 261 -74.20 -19.14 -16.48
CA PHE A 261 -73.47 -20.39 -16.67
C PHE A 261 -73.90 -21.50 -15.70
N GLY A 262 -74.83 -21.18 -14.79
CA GLY A 262 -75.44 -22.12 -13.85
C GLY A 262 -74.79 -22.11 -12.47
N TRP A 263 -75.18 -23.09 -11.66
CA TRP A 263 -74.66 -23.30 -10.32
C TRP A 263 -73.48 -24.26 -10.34
N TRP A 264 -72.49 -23.99 -9.49
CA TRP A 264 -71.25 -24.73 -9.41
C TRP A 264 -70.86 -24.98 -7.96
N TYR A 265 -70.11 -26.04 -7.74
CA TYR A 265 -69.55 -26.40 -6.46
C TYR A 265 -68.03 -26.45 -6.49
N VAL A 266 -67.39 -25.90 -5.46
CA VAL A 266 -65.95 -26.07 -5.22
C VAL A 266 -65.75 -26.76 -3.87
N ASP A 267 -65.12 -27.93 -3.88
CA ASP A 267 -64.84 -28.67 -2.65
C ASP A 267 -63.81 -27.93 -1.76
N LYS A 268 -64.15 -27.77 -0.48
CA LYS A 268 -63.37 -27.01 0.50
C LYS A 268 -62.08 -27.73 0.90
N SER A 269 -61.99 -29.04 0.69
CA SER A 269 -60.80 -29.83 1.00
C SER A 269 -59.93 -30.04 -0.24
N THR A 270 -60.53 -30.31 -1.40
CA THR A 270 -59.79 -30.72 -2.61
C THR A 270 -59.69 -29.63 -3.68
N GLY A 271 -60.56 -28.62 -3.66
CA GLY A 271 -60.69 -27.63 -4.73
C GLY A 271 -61.30 -28.18 -6.01
N GLU A 272 -61.89 -29.37 -5.98
CA GLU A 272 -62.54 -29.98 -7.14
C GLU A 272 -63.80 -29.19 -7.54
N VAL A 273 -63.95 -28.93 -8.84
CA VAL A 273 -65.08 -28.20 -9.42
C VAL A 273 -66.12 -29.19 -9.95
N SER A 274 -67.39 -29.00 -9.60
CA SER A 274 -68.52 -29.80 -10.07
C SER A 274 -69.78 -28.95 -10.31
N ARG A 275 -70.78 -29.51 -10.98
CA ARG A 275 -72.11 -28.91 -11.15
C ARG A 275 -73.13 -29.52 -10.20
#